data_AF-A0A840SAC6-F1
#
_entry.id   AF-A0A840SAC6-F1
#
_cell.length_a   1.000
_cell.length_b   1.000
_cell.length_c   1.000
_cell.angle_alpha   90.00
_cell.angle_beta   90.00
_cell.angle_gamma   90.00
#
_symmetry.space_group_name_H-M   'P 1'
#
loop_
_entity.id
_entity.type
_entity.pdbx_description
1 polymer ?
#
loop_
_entity_poly.entity_id
_entity_poly.type
_entity_poly.pdbx_seq_one_letter_code
_entity_poly.pdbx_strand_id
1 'polypeptide(L)'
;MTLREHIVAPGTYIPELKIAYPARPDESMRNPEKVNDIDIENDFDFLQKSFSRRIWKAVIYAGIFFLVFPLSKILYGIKISGRENIRKNKRLLKNGAMTVCNHVHRWDFPFVLQAVRWRRMWFPAKASNIQTKDANLILGAGGIPIPQTMAAVRKFNEAFNYIHAKKRWIHVFPESCRWAFYEPIRPFRAGAFKMALRYSLPVIPVAISYRPVTGWRKFLGIKHPLINVRVGSVIFPQDIKGESKKERCALLRDEAHRQVVSLAGIEQNKWPSAYDDE
;
A
#
# COMPACT_ATOMS: atom_id res chain seq x y z
N MET A 1 -4.61 -17.38 23.96
CA MET A 1 -3.80 -16.17 24.17
C MET A 1 -4.21 -15.13 23.12
N THR A 2 -4.80 -14.02 23.56
CA THR A 2 -5.38 -12.98 22.70
C THR A 2 -4.29 -12.28 21.88
N LEU A 3 -4.39 -12.35 20.55
CA LEU A 3 -3.46 -11.83 19.53
C LEU A 3 -3.18 -10.30 19.55
N ARG A 4 -3.51 -9.58 20.63
CA ARG A 4 -3.39 -8.11 20.73
C ARG A 4 -2.48 -7.71 21.89
N GLU A 5 -1.18 -7.94 21.73
CA GLU A 5 -0.14 -7.38 22.61
C GLU A 5 0.48 -6.15 21.91
N HIS A 6 -0.28 -5.08 21.79
CA HIS A 6 0.20 -3.75 21.37
C HIS A 6 -0.52 -2.71 22.20
N ILE A 7 0.15 -1.59 22.48
CA ILE A 7 -0.41 -0.46 23.23
C ILE A 7 -0.78 0.64 22.24
N VAL A 8 -1.99 1.17 22.38
CA VAL A 8 -2.50 2.25 21.52
C VAL A 8 -2.70 3.53 22.31
N ALA A 9 -2.53 4.67 21.64
CA ALA A 9 -2.75 5.98 22.22
C ALA A 9 -4.21 6.17 22.64
N PRO A 10 -4.48 6.97 23.69
CA PRO A 10 -5.84 7.28 24.13
C PRO A 10 -6.74 7.76 22.98
N GLY A 11 -7.94 7.17 22.88
CA GLY A 11 -8.91 7.48 21.82
C GLY A 11 -8.67 6.76 20.49
N THR A 12 -7.62 5.94 20.38
CA THR A 12 -7.46 5.02 19.23
C THR A 12 -8.49 3.90 19.30
N TYR A 13 -9.20 3.70 18.20
CA TYR A 13 -10.26 2.69 18.14
C TYR A 13 -9.74 1.38 17.53
N ILE A 14 -9.90 0.30 18.29
CA ILE A 14 -9.56 -1.06 17.83
C ILE A 14 -10.87 -1.81 17.51
N PRO A 15 -11.11 -2.22 16.26
CA PRO A 15 -12.31 -2.98 15.91
C PRO A 15 -12.36 -4.33 16.62
N GLU A 16 -13.47 -4.68 17.26
CA GLU A 16 -13.66 -6.02 17.84
C GLU A 16 -14.27 -6.97 16.80
N LEU A 17 -13.41 -7.52 15.94
CA LEU A 17 -13.80 -8.48 14.91
C LEU A 17 -13.24 -9.85 15.28
N LYS A 18 -14.10 -10.88 15.28
CA LYS A 18 -13.73 -12.29 15.51
C LYS A 18 -13.00 -12.88 14.31
N ILE A 19 -11.82 -12.33 14.00
CA ILE A 19 -10.96 -12.75 12.89
C ILE A 19 -9.74 -13.46 13.47
N ALA A 20 -9.49 -14.68 13.02
CA ALA A 20 -8.23 -15.38 13.30
C ALA A 20 -7.15 -14.87 12.35
N TYR A 21 -5.98 -14.55 12.89
CA TYR A 21 -4.81 -14.12 12.12
C TYR A 21 -3.72 -15.20 12.16
N PRO A 22 -2.95 -15.36 11.07
CA PRO A 22 -1.80 -16.26 11.07
C PRO A 22 -0.76 -15.91 12.14
N ALA A 23 0.09 -16.87 12.49
CA ALA A 23 1.19 -16.65 13.43
C ALA A 23 2.36 -15.90 12.77
N ARG A 24 2.68 -16.26 11.53
CA ARG A 24 3.77 -15.65 10.76
C ARG A 24 3.30 -14.37 10.05
N PRO A 25 4.01 -13.24 10.16
CA PRO A 25 3.55 -11.96 9.61
C PRO A 25 3.49 -11.92 8.08
N ASP A 26 4.19 -12.78 7.36
CA ASP A 26 4.19 -12.85 5.89
C ASP A 26 3.12 -13.80 5.31
N GLU A 27 2.46 -14.58 6.17
CA GLU A 27 1.50 -15.60 5.75
C GLU A 27 0.17 -14.98 5.30
N SER A 28 -0.38 -15.48 4.18
CA SER A 28 -1.66 -15.00 3.65
C SER A 28 -2.82 -15.61 4.42
N MET A 29 -3.76 -14.80 4.91
CA MET A 29 -4.95 -15.30 5.64
C MET A 29 -5.80 -16.30 4.84
N ARG A 30 -5.80 -16.18 3.51
CA ARG A 30 -6.52 -17.04 2.57
C ARG A 30 -5.76 -17.11 1.26
N ASN A 31 -5.84 -18.26 0.61
CA ASN A 31 -5.39 -18.40 -0.76
C ASN A 31 -6.48 -17.82 -1.70
N PRO A 32 -6.09 -16.96 -2.66
CA PRO A 32 -7.04 -16.45 -3.63
C PRO A 32 -7.51 -17.58 -4.55
N GLU A 33 -8.80 -17.59 -4.86
CA GLU A 33 -9.37 -18.47 -5.87
C GLU A 33 -8.85 -18.06 -7.25
N LYS A 34 -8.20 -18.99 -7.93
CA LYS A 34 -7.71 -18.80 -9.29
C LYS A 34 -8.86 -19.02 -10.26
N VAL A 35 -9.11 -18.02 -11.11
CA VAL A 35 -10.18 -18.05 -12.12
C VAL A 35 -9.64 -17.82 -13.54
N ASN A 36 -8.34 -17.57 -13.67
CA ASN A 36 -7.65 -17.44 -14.95
C ASN A 36 -6.17 -17.81 -14.83
N ASP A 37 -5.58 -18.17 -15.96
CA ASP A 37 -4.18 -18.58 -16.09
C ASP A 37 -3.36 -17.55 -16.87
N ILE A 38 -3.44 -16.28 -16.45
CA ILE A 38 -2.59 -15.24 -17.04
C ILE A 38 -1.12 -15.59 -16.77
N ASP A 39 -0.40 -15.87 -17.86
CA ASP A 39 1.04 -16.11 -17.85
C ASP A 39 1.79 -14.77 -17.73
N ILE A 40 2.37 -14.56 -16.55
CA ILE A 40 3.18 -13.38 -16.24
C ILE A 40 4.68 -13.62 -16.43
N GLU A 41 5.10 -14.87 -16.67
CA GLU A 41 6.50 -15.27 -16.67
C GLU A 41 7.13 -15.16 -18.06
N ASN A 42 6.34 -15.25 -19.12
CA ASN A 42 6.83 -15.18 -20.50
C ASN A 42 6.64 -13.78 -21.11
N ASP A 43 5.70 -13.62 -22.05
CA ASP A 43 5.55 -12.39 -22.84
C ASP A 43 4.52 -11.40 -22.26
N PHE A 44 4.55 -11.25 -20.94
CA PHE A 44 3.64 -10.33 -20.28
C PHE A 44 4.05 -8.86 -20.53
N ASP A 45 3.17 -8.09 -21.17
CA ASP A 45 3.33 -6.63 -21.29
C ASP A 45 3.03 -5.96 -19.94
N PHE A 46 4.04 -5.86 -19.08
CA PHE A 46 3.96 -5.21 -17.76
C PHE A 46 3.45 -3.77 -17.83
N LEU A 47 3.67 -3.07 -18.94
CA LEU A 47 3.24 -1.68 -19.11
C LEU A 47 1.86 -1.58 -19.75
N GLN A 48 1.32 -2.66 -20.32
CA GLN A 48 0.04 -2.73 -21.04
C GLN A 48 -0.15 -1.50 -21.95
N LYS A 49 0.70 -1.41 -22.98
CA LYS A 49 0.87 -0.23 -23.84
C LYS A 49 -0.15 -0.13 -24.96
N SER A 50 -0.88 -1.21 -25.26
CA SER A 50 -1.87 -1.26 -26.34
C SER A 50 -3.00 -0.24 -26.17
N PHE A 51 -3.58 0.21 -27.28
CA PHE A 51 -4.61 1.25 -27.28
C PHE A 51 -5.85 0.86 -26.45
N SER A 52 -6.35 -0.36 -26.62
CA SER A 52 -7.46 -0.91 -25.83
C SER A 52 -7.16 -0.92 -24.33
N ARG A 53 -5.94 -1.30 -23.93
CA ARG A 53 -5.51 -1.26 -22.52
C ARG A 53 -5.39 0.17 -21.99
N ARG A 54 -5.00 1.14 -22.81
CA ARG A 54 -5.00 2.56 -22.41
C ARG A 54 -6.41 3.08 -22.17
N ILE A 55 -7.37 2.75 -23.04
CA ILE A 55 -8.79 3.07 -22.85
C ILE A 55 -9.30 2.41 -21.57
N TRP A 56 -9.04 1.11 -21.39
CA TRP A 56 -9.46 0.39 -20.19
C TRP A 56 -8.92 1.02 -18.90
N LYS A 57 -7.64 1.39 -18.89
CA LYS A 57 -7.03 2.14 -17.79
C LYS A 57 -7.74 3.48 -17.55
N ALA A 58 -8.14 4.21 -18.59
CA ALA A 58 -8.88 5.45 -18.45
C ALA A 58 -10.28 5.21 -17.84
N VAL A 59 -11.00 4.18 -18.30
CA VAL A 59 -12.30 3.77 -17.75
C VAL A 59 -12.18 3.39 -16.27
N ILE A 60 -11.19 2.57 -15.91
CA ILE A 60 -10.95 2.20 -14.50
C ILE A 60 -10.65 3.43 -13.65
N TYR A 61 -9.81 4.34 -14.12
CA TYR A 61 -9.53 5.57 -13.37
C TYR A 61 -10.77 6.48 -13.27
N ALA A 62 -11.57 6.62 -14.32
CA ALA A 62 -12.84 7.33 -14.26
C ALA A 62 -13.79 6.71 -13.22
N GLY A 63 -13.93 5.38 -13.22
CA GLY A 63 -14.68 4.65 -12.19
C GLY A 63 -14.14 4.89 -10.78
N ILE A 64 -12.82 4.90 -10.60
CA ILE A 64 -12.22 5.22 -9.29
C ILE A 64 -12.63 6.64 -8.83
N PHE A 65 -12.55 7.63 -9.72
CA PHE A 65 -12.84 9.02 -9.39
C PHE A 65 -14.32 9.30 -9.15
N PHE A 66 -15.18 8.81 -10.04
CA PHE A 66 -16.60 9.17 -10.05
C PHE A 66 -17.49 8.19 -9.29
N LEU A 67 -17.04 6.94 -9.08
CA LEU A 67 -17.80 5.92 -8.36
C LEU A 67 -17.13 5.57 -7.03
N VAL A 68 -15.88 5.09 -7.06
CA VAL A 68 -15.24 4.53 -5.86
C VAL A 68 -15.01 5.61 -4.80
N PHE A 69 -14.58 6.82 -5.14
CA PHE A 69 -14.31 7.87 -4.16
C PHE A 69 -15.56 8.41 -3.44
N PRO A 70 -16.68 8.69 -4.12
CA PRO A 70 -17.93 9.01 -3.42
C PRO A 70 -18.41 7.84 -2.57
N LEU A 71 -18.43 6.62 -3.13
CA LEU A 71 -18.85 5.43 -2.41
C LEU A 71 -17.95 5.12 -1.22
N SER A 72 -16.65 5.39 -1.28
CA SER A 72 -15.74 5.12 -0.17
C SER A 72 -16.06 5.99 1.04
N LYS A 73 -16.48 7.24 0.82
CA LYS A 73 -17.00 8.13 1.86
C LYS A 73 -18.34 7.63 2.41
N ILE A 74 -19.25 7.20 1.54
CA ILE A 74 -20.61 6.76 1.92
C ILE A 74 -20.62 5.39 2.60
N LEU A 75 -19.80 4.43 2.15
CA LEU A 75 -19.76 3.03 2.61
C LEU A 75 -18.74 2.79 3.71
N TYR A 76 -17.60 3.49 3.72
CA TYR A 76 -16.53 3.29 4.73
C TYR A 76 -16.26 4.51 5.60
N GLY A 77 -16.94 5.64 5.36
CA GLY A 77 -16.82 6.83 6.20
C GLY A 77 -15.40 7.39 6.21
N ILE A 78 -14.70 7.30 5.09
CA ILE A 78 -13.28 7.66 5.02
C ILE A 78 -13.05 9.10 5.48
N LYS A 79 -12.12 9.28 6.42
CA LYS A 79 -11.53 10.58 6.73
C LYS A 79 -10.04 10.54 6.42
N ILE A 80 -9.58 11.59 5.76
CA ILE A 80 -8.19 11.72 5.33
C ILE A 80 -7.57 12.93 6.01
N SER A 81 -6.43 12.75 6.66
CA SER A 81 -5.63 13.81 7.28
C SER A 81 -4.16 13.73 6.85
N GLY A 82 -3.35 14.75 7.12
CA GLY A 82 -1.92 14.76 6.79
C GLY A 82 -1.59 15.20 5.36
N ARG A 83 -2.57 15.63 4.56
CA ARG A 83 -2.36 16.02 3.15
C ARG A 83 -1.46 17.24 2.98
N GLU A 84 -1.38 18.07 4.01
CA GLU A 84 -0.45 19.20 4.12
C GLU A 84 1.01 18.77 3.96
N ASN A 85 1.39 17.57 4.41
CA ASN A 85 2.75 17.04 4.24
C ASN A 85 3.12 16.90 2.75
N ILE A 86 2.18 16.48 1.92
CA ILE A 86 2.36 16.42 0.45
C ILE A 86 2.36 17.83 -0.15
N ARG A 87 1.47 18.71 0.31
CA ARG A 87 1.33 20.07 -0.23
C ARG A 87 2.61 20.90 0.01
N LYS A 88 3.15 20.87 1.23
CA LYS A 88 4.38 21.57 1.61
C LYS A 88 5.58 21.10 0.77
N ASN A 89 5.63 19.81 0.43
CA ASN A 89 6.73 19.19 -0.32
C ASN A 89 6.46 19.08 -1.84
N LYS A 90 5.41 19.72 -2.39
CA LYS A 90 4.98 19.52 -3.79
C LYS A 90 6.10 19.69 -4.82
N ARG A 91 7.04 20.64 -4.60
CA ARG A 91 8.18 20.89 -5.49
C ARG A 91 9.17 19.72 -5.48
N LEU A 92 9.44 19.14 -4.31
CA LEU A 92 10.35 18.00 -4.14
C LEU A 92 9.75 16.70 -4.70
N LEU A 93 8.40 16.61 -4.71
CA LEU A 93 7.68 15.43 -5.23
C LEU A 93 7.33 15.53 -6.73
N LYS A 94 7.86 16.54 -7.45
CA LYS A 94 7.53 16.78 -8.86
C LYS A 94 8.05 15.68 -9.79
N ASN A 95 9.15 15.02 -9.41
CA ASN A 95 9.82 14.00 -10.22
C ASN A 95 9.41 12.56 -9.83
N GLY A 96 8.33 12.40 -9.07
CA GLY A 96 7.90 11.12 -8.54
C GLY A 96 8.06 11.04 -7.03
N ALA A 97 7.30 10.14 -6.42
CA ALA A 97 7.42 9.78 -5.01
C ALA A 97 6.95 8.33 -4.84
N MET A 98 7.37 7.71 -3.74
CA MET A 98 6.87 6.41 -3.32
C MET A 98 5.94 6.58 -2.12
N THR A 99 4.78 5.92 -2.14
CA THR A 99 3.95 5.78 -0.95
C THR A 99 4.08 4.38 -0.38
N VAL A 100 4.11 4.26 0.95
CA VAL A 100 4.07 2.98 1.65
C VAL A 100 2.91 2.97 2.62
N CYS A 101 2.21 1.83 2.72
CA CYS A 101 1.03 1.73 3.58
C CYS A 101 0.89 0.32 4.17
N ASN A 102 0.32 0.22 5.37
CA ASN A 102 -0.12 -1.06 5.91
C ASN A 102 -1.24 -1.66 5.03
N HIS A 103 -1.37 -2.99 5.02
CA HIS A 103 -2.27 -3.68 4.11
C HIS A 103 -3.37 -4.43 4.86
N VAL A 104 -4.52 -3.77 5.01
CA VAL A 104 -5.58 -4.15 5.95
C VAL A 104 -6.99 -4.14 5.38
N HIS A 105 -7.22 -3.59 4.19
CA HIS A 105 -8.53 -3.55 3.55
C HIS A 105 -8.44 -3.85 2.04
N ARG A 106 -9.49 -4.46 1.47
CA ARG A 106 -9.50 -4.79 0.03
C ARG A 106 -9.32 -3.55 -0.85
N TRP A 107 -9.79 -2.41 -0.37
CA TRP A 107 -9.79 -1.13 -1.06
C TRP A 107 -8.67 -0.18 -0.59
N ASP A 108 -7.61 -0.69 0.04
CA ASP A 108 -6.49 0.14 0.54
C ASP A 108 -5.91 1.03 -0.56
N PHE A 109 -5.63 0.46 -1.75
CA PHE A 109 -5.00 1.22 -2.83
C PHE A 109 -5.83 2.44 -3.26
N PRO A 110 -7.14 2.31 -3.54
CA PRO A 110 -7.99 3.48 -3.77
C PRO A 110 -8.02 4.48 -2.62
N PHE A 111 -7.92 4.04 -1.37
CA PHE A 111 -7.90 4.94 -0.21
C PHE A 111 -6.61 5.77 -0.19
N VAL A 112 -5.46 5.14 -0.44
CA VAL A 112 -4.17 5.83 -0.57
C VAL A 112 -4.19 6.77 -1.78
N LEU A 113 -4.74 6.33 -2.92
CA LEU A 113 -4.89 7.15 -4.13
C LEU A 113 -5.77 8.39 -3.89
N GLN A 114 -6.84 8.23 -3.12
CA GLN A 114 -7.66 9.34 -2.65
C GLN A 114 -6.83 10.26 -1.75
N ALA A 115 -6.01 9.72 -0.85
CA ALA A 115 -5.19 10.50 0.07
C ALA A 115 -4.15 11.39 -0.63
N VAL A 116 -3.48 10.88 -1.67
CA VAL A 116 -2.47 11.63 -2.44
C VAL A 116 -3.03 12.58 -3.50
N ARG A 117 -4.34 12.85 -3.48
CA ARG A 117 -5.03 13.75 -4.42
C ARG A 117 -4.79 13.37 -5.88
N TRP A 118 -5.15 12.14 -6.24
CA TRP A 118 -5.45 11.77 -7.63
C TRP A 118 -4.23 11.61 -8.53
N ARG A 119 -3.03 11.59 -7.94
CA ARG A 119 -1.81 11.25 -8.65
C ARG A 119 -1.85 9.78 -9.00
N ARG A 120 -1.93 9.46 -10.28
CA ARG A 120 -1.82 8.10 -10.79
C ARG A 120 -0.58 7.42 -10.20
N MET A 121 -0.75 6.23 -9.64
CA MET A 121 0.32 5.43 -9.05
C MET A 121 0.40 4.08 -9.73
N TRP A 122 1.58 3.47 -9.66
CA TRP A 122 1.85 2.11 -10.08
C TRP A 122 2.34 1.32 -8.88
N PHE A 123 1.97 0.05 -8.77
CA PHE A 123 2.30 -0.75 -7.60
C PHE A 123 2.64 -2.18 -7.97
N PRO A 124 3.61 -2.81 -7.28
CA PRO A 124 3.85 -4.22 -7.45
C PRO A 124 2.67 -5.01 -6.86
N ALA A 125 2.16 -5.99 -7.61
CA ALA A 125 1.03 -6.81 -7.23
C ALA A 125 1.46 -8.28 -7.18
N LYS A 126 1.04 -9.03 -6.16
CA LYS A 126 1.33 -10.47 -6.10
C LYS A 126 0.73 -11.17 -7.33
N ALA A 127 1.50 -12.02 -7.99
CA ALA A 127 1.10 -12.79 -9.17
C ALA A 127 -0.27 -13.48 -9.00
N SER A 128 -0.47 -14.13 -7.85
CA SER A 128 -1.72 -14.83 -7.52
C SER A 128 -2.95 -13.92 -7.54
N ASN A 129 -2.80 -12.62 -7.29
CA ASN A 129 -3.93 -11.67 -7.35
C ASN A 129 -4.32 -11.35 -8.80
N ILE A 130 -3.37 -11.44 -9.74
CA ILE A 130 -3.64 -11.28 -11.17
C ILE A 130 -4.34 -12.52 -11.75
N GLN A 131 -4.34 -13.64 -11.02
CA GLN A 131 -5.09 -14.86 -11.40
C GLN A 131 -6.54 -14.88 -10.86
N THR A 132 -6.98 -13.80 -10.21
CA THR A 132 -8.34 -13.70 -9.63
C THR A 132 -9.28 -12.89 -10.52
N LYS A 133 -10.57 -12.84 -10.15
CA LYS A 133 -11.56 -11.97 -10.79
C LYS A 133 -11.21 -10.47 -10.74
N ASP A 134 -10.32 -10.06 -9.83
CA ASP A 134 -9.88 -8.67 -9.70
C ASP A 134 -8.73 -8.31 -10.66
N ALA A 135 -8.25 -9.26 -11.49
CA ALA A 135 -7.09 -9.06 -12.37
C ALA A 135 -7.17 -7.78 -13.21
N ASN A 136 -8.25 -7.61 -13.98
CA ASN A 136 -8.42 -6.46 -14.87
C ASN A 136 -8.56 -5.13 -14.09
N LEU A 137 -9.10 -5.18 -12.87
CA LEU A 137 -9.18 -4.02 -11.99
C LEU A 137 -7.79 -3.64 -11.46
N ILE A 138 -7.02 -4.62 -10.97
CA ILE A 138 -5.66 -4.42 -10.45
C ILE A 138 -4.75 -3.88 -11.57
N LEU A 139 -4.73 -4.56 -12.71
CA LEU A 139 -3.95 -4.18 -13.89
C LEU A 139 -4.36 -2.80 -14.43
N GLY A 140 -5.67 -2.50 -14.49
CA GLY A 140 -6.19 -1.20 -14.92
C GLY A 140 -5.85 -0.06 -13.95
N ALA A 141 -5.84 -0.35 -12.64
CA ALA A 141 -5.49 0.60 -11.58
C ALA A 141 -3.99 0.95 -11.54
N GLY A 142 -3.14 0.16 -12.21
CA GLY A 142 -1.68 0.37 -12.25
C GLY A 142 -0.86 -0.72 -11.57
N GLY A 143 -1.47 -1.85 -11.24
CA GLY A 143 -0.79 -3.02 -10.70
C GLY A 143 0.15 -3.66 -11.73
N ILE A 144 1.33 -4.06 -11.27
CA ILE A 144 2.39 -4.70 -12.05
C ILE A 144 2.70 -6.03 -11.35
N PRO A 145 2.38 -7.19 -11.96
CA PRO A 145 2.60 -8.48 -11.33
C PRO A 145 4.08 -8.65 -10.96
N ILE A 146 4.35 -9.14 -9.76
CA ILE A 146 5.69 -9.56 -9.35
C ILE A 146 5.92 -10.96 -9.93
N PRO A 147 6.86 -11.15 -10.86
CA PRO A 147 7.16 -12.46 -11.42
C PRO A 147 8.04 -13.30 -10.50
N GLN A 148 8.16 -14.58 -10.80
CA GLN A 148 9.00 -15.54 -10.07
C GLN A 148 10.27 -15.91 -10.84
N THR A 149 10.25 -15.90 -12.17
CA THR A 149 11.41 -16.26 -13.00
C THR A 149 12.39 -15.09 -13.15
N MET A 150 13.70 -15.40 -13.23
CA MET A 150 14.72 -14.37 -13.41
C MET A 150 14.54 -13.56 -14.71
N ALA A 151 14.07 -14.21 -15.79
CA ALA A 151 13.82 -13.56 -17.07
C ALA A 151 12.71 -12.50 -16.94
N ALA A 152 11.57 -12.84 -16.33
CA ALA A 152 10.50 -11.90 -16.09
C ALA A 152 10.85 -10.83 -15.07
N VAL A 153 11.69 -11.13 -14.06
CA VAL A 153 12.21 -10.13 -13.11
C VAL A 153 12.95 -9.00 -13.84
N ARG A 154 13.66 -9.27 -14.94
CA ARG A 154 14.29 -8.22 -15.76
C ARG A 154 13.23 -7.30 -16.38
N LYS A 155 12.21 -7.87 -17.05
CA LYS A 155 11.10 -7.10 -17.63
C LYS A 155 10.31 -6.29 -16.59
N PHE A 156 10.11 -6.85 -15.40
CA PHE A 156 9.51 -6.16 -14.26
C PHE A 156 10.33 -4.93 -13.83
N ASN A 157 11.65 -5.08 -13.70
CA ASN A 157 12.54 -3.96 -13.36
C ASN A 157 12.55 -2.90 -14.48
N GLU A 158 12.55 -3.30 -15.75
CA GLU A 158 12.43 -2.39 -16.89
C GLU A 158 11.13 -1.58 -16.87
N ALA A 159 10.01 -2.21 -16.50
CA ALA A 159 8.73 -1.51 -16.34
C ALA A 159 8.82 -0.41 -15.27
N PHE A 160 9.43 -0.70 -14.12
CA PHE A 160 9.63 0.31 -13.07
C PHE A 160 10.65 1.39 -13.45
N ASN A 161 11.71 1.05 -14.21
CA ASN A 161 12.62 2.03 -14.79
C ASN A 161 11.88 3.00 -15.71
N TYR A 162 11.00 2.48 -16.57
CA TYR A 162 10.16 3.30 -17.45
C TYR A 162 9.22 4.22 -16.66
N ILE A 163 8.57 3.69 -15.61
CA ILE A 163 7.65 4.44 -14.74
C ILE A 163 8.41 5.58 -14.04
N HIS A 164 9.57 5.29 -13.47
CA HIS A 164 10.43 6.28 -12.84
C HIS A 164 10.89 7.35 -13.84
N ALA A 165 11.36 6.97 -15.03
CA ALA A 165 11.76 7.91 -16.09
C ALA A 165 10.62 8.83 -16.53
N LYS A 166 9.37 8.35 -16.45
CA LYS A 166 8.15 9.16 -16.69
C LYS A 166 7.70 9.97 -15.46
N LYS A 167 8.53 10.09 -14.43
CA LYS A 167 8.29 10.87 -13.20
C LYS A 167 6.99 10.48 -12.49
N ARG A 168 6.65 9.20 -12.59
CA ARG A 168 5.41 8.65 -12.06
C ARG A 168 5.58 8.23 -10.61
N TRP A 169 4.45 8.18 -9.89
CA TRP A 169 4.44 7.80 -8.49
C TRP A 169 4.33 6.29 -8.35
N ILE A 170 4.98 5.74 -7.33
CA ILE A 170 4.94 4.32 -7.01
C ILE A 170 4.23 4.14 -5.67
N HIS A 171 3.46 3.07 -5.53
CA HIS A 171 2.87 2.66 -4.27
C HIS A 171 3.32 1.25 -3.94
N VAL A 172 3.61 0.96 -2.68
CA VAL A 172 3.98 -0.38 -2.22
C VAL A 172 3.28 -0.68 -0.89
N PHE A 173 2.79 -1.91 -0.74
CA PHE A 173 2.37 -2.48 0.54
C PHE A 173 3.52 -3.34 1.09
N PRO A 174 4.41 -2.79 1.95
CA PRO A 174 5.60 -3.51 2.40
C PRO A 174 5.30 -4.68 3.36
N GLU A 175 4.06 -4.85 3.84
CA GLU A 175 3.66 -5.97 4.70
C GLU A 175 3.42 -7.31 3.95
N SER A 176 3.83 -7.40 2.67
CA SER A 176 3.76 -8.59 1.79
C SER A 176 2.35 -9.07 1.38
N CYS A 177 1.42 -9.20 2.33
CA CYS A 177 0.07 -9.71 2.13
C CYS A 177 -0.93 -8.86 2.93
N ARG A 178 -2.23 -9.11 2.78
CA ARG A 178 -3.28 -8.33 3.47
C ARG A 178 -3.81 -9.07 4.68
N TRP A 179 -3.89 -8.41 5.83
CA TRP A 179 -4.59 -8.92 7.02
C TRP A 179 -5.82 -8.05 7.33
N ALA A 180 -7.01 -8.57 7.06
CA ALA A 180 -8.24 -7.78 7.08
C ALA A 180 -8.52 -7.25 8.48
N PHE A 181 -8.62 -5.93 8.61
CA PHE A 181 -8.89 -5.26 9.89
C PHE A 181 -7.85 -5.48 10.98
N TYR A 182 -6.64 -5.93 10.60
CA TYR A 182 -5.54 -6.04 11.53
C TYR A 182 -5.08 -4.63 11.92
N GLU A 183 -4.75 -4.47 13.20
CA GLU A 183 -4.37 -3.18 13.77
C GLU A 183 -2.84 -3.03 13.83
N PRO A 184 -2.09 -3.99 14.43
CA PRO A 184 -0.64 -3.83 14.52
C PRO A 184 0.00 -3.73 13.15
N ILE A 185 1.03 -2.90 13.04
CA ILE A 185 1.75 -2.73 11.78
C ILE A 185 2.77 -3.85 11.68
N ARG A 186 2.61 -4.71 10.68
CA ARG A 186 3.52 -5.85 10.49
C ARG A 186 4.88 -5.36 9.99
N PRO A 187 5.92 -6.22 10.04
CA PRO A 187 7.21 -5.84 9.52
C PRO A 187 7.16 -5.52 8.03
N PHE A 188 8.06 -4.65 7.61
CA PHE A 188 8.13 -4.14 6.25
C PHE A 188 9.27 -4.81 5.47
N ARG A 189 8.98 -5.30 4.28
CA ARG A 189 10.00 -5.88 3.39
C ARG A 189 10.94 -4.80 2.85
N ALA A 190 12.24 -5.07 2.87
CA ALA A 190 13.28 -4.16 2.35
C ALA A 190 13.13 -3.85 0.86
N GLY A 191 12.48 -4.70 0.07
CA GLY A 191 12.33 -4.52 -1.39
C GLY A 191 11.77 -3.15 -1.80
N ALA A 192 10.79 -2.63 -1.07
CA ALA A 192 10.22 -1.31 -1.30
C ALA A 192 11.26 -0.19 -1.15
N PHE A 193 12.07 -0.28 -0.10
CA PHE A 193 13.06 0.73 0.28
C PHE A 193 14.33 0.63 -0.57
N LYS A 194 14.74 -0.58 -0.96
CA LYS A 194 15.77 -0.79 -2.00
C LYS A 194 15.37 -0.11 -3.32
N MET A 195 14.09 -0.20 -3.70
CA MET A 195 13.57 0.49 -4.89
C MET A 195 13.53 2.01 -4.69
N ALA A 196 13.14 2.50 -3.51
CA ALA A 196 13.16 3.93 -3.19
C ALA A 196 14.57 4.52 -3.26
N LEU A 197 15.57 3.83 -2.70
CA LEU A 197 16.98 4.22 -2.78
C LEU A 197 17.51 4.19 -4.22
N ARG A 198 17.22 3.12 -4.98
CA ARG A 198 17.65 2.98 -6.38
C ARG A 198 17.21 4.17 -7.24
N TYR A 199 16.00 4.66 -7.01
CA TYR A 199 15.39 5.73 -7.78
C TYR A 199 15.46 7.10 -7.09
N SER A 200 16.14 7.19 -5.95
CA SER A 200 16.19 8.37 -5.08
C SER A 200 14.80 9.00 -4.86
N LEU A 201 13.79 8.16 -4.63
CA LEU A 201 12.40 8.59 -4.49
C LEU A 201 12.11 8.98 -3.04
N PRO A 202 11.53 10.17 -2.79
CA PRO A 202 10.95 10.50 -1.50
C PRO A 202 9.87 9.48 -1.12
N VAL A 203 9.89 9.00 0.12
CA VAL A 203 8.92 8.04 0.67
C VAL A 203 7.87 8.79 1.48
N ILE A 204 6.60 8.45 1.27
CA ILE A 204 5.44 9.03 1.95
C ILE A 204 4.75 7.90 2.72
N PRO A 205 4.95 7.80 4.03
CA PRO A 205 4.23 6.87 4.89
C PRO A 205 2.74 7.21 4.92
N VAL A 206 1.88 6.20 4.83
CA VAL A 206 0.43 6.33 4.96
C VAL A 206 -0.07 5.23 5.87
N ALA A 207 -0.88 5.56 6.86
CA ALA A 207 -1.52 4.57 7.71
C ALA A 207 -3.02 4.52 7.48
N ILE A 208 -3.56 3.30 7.45
CA ILE A 208 -4.98 3.00 7.48
C ILE A 208 -5.30 2.46 8.88
N SER A 209 -6.21 3.13 9.56
CA SER A 209 -6.70 2.74 10.88
C SER A 209 -8.20 2.96 11.00
N TYR A 210 -8.77 2.73 12.18
CA TYR A 210 -10.21 2.58 12.33
C TYR A 210 -10.84 3.62 13.26
N ARG A 211 -12.17 3.75 13.16
CA ARG A 211 -13.02 4.52 14.07
C ARG A 211 -14.33 3.77 14.31
N PRO A 212 -15.00 3.99 15.45
CA PRO A 212 -16.27 3.36 15.73
C PRO A 212 -17.33 3.76 14.69
N VAL A 213 -18.28 2.86 14.47
CA VAL A 213 -19.45 3.12 13.64
C VAL A 213 -20.37 4.11 14.36
N THR A 214 -20.83 5.14 13.65
CA THR A 214 -21.69 6.19 14.20
C THR A 214 -22.93 6.44 13.34
N GLY A 215 -23.95 7.07 13.93
CA GLY A 215 -25.16 7.53 13.23
C GLY A 215 -26.00 6.43 12.61
N TRP A 216 -26.57 6.70 11.42
CA TRP A 216 -27.47 5.79 10.69
C TRP A 216 -26.87 4.39 10.45
N ARG A 217 -25.55 4.28 10.33
CA ARG A 217 -24.88 2.99 10.14
C ARG A 217 -25.03 2.07 11.34
N LYS A 218 -25.02 2.64 12.54
CA LYS A 218 -25.26 1.90 13.78
C LYS A 218 -26.71 1.42 13.83
N PHE A 219 -27.66 2.26 13.38
CA PHE A 219 -29.07 1.91 13.28
C PHE A 219 -29.32 0.77 12.28
N LEU A 220 -28.63 0.76 11.13
CA LEU A 220 -28.70 -0.33 10.15
C LEU A 220 -27.89 -1.58 10.53
N GLY A 221 -27.37 -1.66 11.76
CA GLY A 221 -26.63 -2.84 12.24
C GLY A 221 -25.29 -3.09 11.52
N ILE A 222 -24.73 -2.09 10.83
CA ILE A 222 -23.45 -2.23 10.13
C ILE A 222 -22.33 -2.34 11.16
N LYS A 223 -21.60 -3.46 11.13
CA LYS A 223 -20.51 -3.77 12.08
C LYS A 223 -19.11 -3.42 11.58
N HIS A 224 -18.96 -3.09 10.30
CA HIS A 224 -17.66 -2.71 9.74
C HIS A 224 -17.22 -1.33 10.22
N PRO A 225 -16.00 -1.19 10.74
CA PRO A 225 -15.51 0.07 11.29
C PRO A 225 -15.34 1.14 10.21
N LEU A 226 -15.41 2.40 10.61
CA LEU A 226 -15.10 3.52 9.72
C LEU A 226 -13.59 3.66 9.55
N ILE A 227 -13.14 4.22 8.43
CA ILE A 227 -11.72 4.21 8.06
C ILE A 227 -11.07 5.60 8.19
N ASN A 228 -9.93 5.65 8.85
CA ASN A 228 -8.97 6.76 8.82
C ASN A 228 -7.89 6.45 7.78
N VAL A 229 -7.47 7.45 7.03
CA VAL A 229 -6.26 7.41 6.21
C VAL A 229 -5.40 8.61 6.59
N ARG A 230 -4.24 8.38 7.19
CA ARG A 230 -3.36 9.44 7.68
C ARG A 230 -2.06 9.44 6.90
N VAL A 231 -1.68 10.61 6.38
CA VAL A 231 -0.46 10.79 5.57
C VAL A 231 0.65 11.38 6.45
N GLY A 232 1.77 10.67 6.52
CA GLY A 232 2.96 11.04 7.29
C GLY A 232 3.79 12.15 6.67
N SER A 233 4.88 12.49 7.36
CA SER A 233 5.88 13.41 6.82
C SER A 233 6.65 12.72 5.70
N VAL A 234 7.14 13.50 4.73
CA VAL A 234 7.91 12.96 3.62
C VAL A 234 9.31 12.61 4.11
N ILE A 235 9.75 11.39 3.86
CA ILE A 235 11.10 10.92 4.17
C ILE A 235 11.93 10.97 2.88
N PHE A 236 13.03 11.70 2.91
CA PHE A 236 13.93 11.78 1.77
C PHE A 236 15.06 10.77 1.95
N PRO A 237 15.34 9.91 0.95
CA PRO A 237 16.55 9.12 0.92
C PRO A 237 17.78 10.01 1.14
N GLN A 238 18.53 9.76 2.21
CA GLN A 238 19.76 10.49 2.49
C GLN A 238 20.97 9.72 1.95
N ASP A 239 21.95 10.44 1.42
CA ASP A 239 23.30 9.94 1.14
C ASP A 239 24.17 10.24 2.36
N ILE A 240 24.20 9.31 3.32
CA ILE A 240 24.99 9.45 4.54
C ILE A 240 26.39 8.89 4.28
N LYS A 241 27.42 9.72 4.53
CA LYS A 241 28.83 9.35 4.30
C LYS A 241 29.23 8.23 5.27
N GLY A 242 29.77 7.14 4.75
CA GLY A 242 30.24 6.00 5.54
C GLY A 242 29.22 4.88 5.73
N GLU A 243 27.95 5.10 5.39
CA GLU A 243 26.93 4.06 5.47
C GLU A 243 26.86 3.19 4.20
N SER A 244 26.70 1.89 4.41
CA SER A 244 26.43 0.92 3.35
C SER A 244 25.01 1.10 2.79
N LYS A 245 24.79 0.58 1.57
CA LYS A 245 23.44 0.52 0.97
C LYS A 245 22.44 -0.26 1.83
N LYS A 246 22.92 -1.24 2.62
CA LYS A 246 22.07 -2.05 3.51
C LYS A 246 21.59 -1.21 4.68
N GLU A 247 22.48 -0.49 5.35
CA GLU A 247 22.14 0.38 6.49
C GLU A 247 21.18 1.49 6.09
N ARG A 248 21.47 2.19 4.98
CA ARG A 248 20.58 3.21 4.43
C ARG A 248 19.17 2.69 4.13
N CYS A 249 19.07 1.44 3.69
CA CYS A 249 17.79 0.79 3.43
C CYS A 249 17.04 0.49 4.72
N ALA A 250 17.75 0.01 5.74
CA ALA A 250 17.18 -0.25 7.06
C ALA A 250 16.66 1.05 7.70
N LEU A 251 17.47 2.11 7.72
CA LEU A 251 17.07 3.42 8.25
C LEU A 251 15.81 3.97 7.57
N LEU A 252 15.75 3.90 6.24
CA LEU A 252 14.58 4.37 5.48
C LEU A 252 13.33 3.53 5.78
N ARG A 253 13.48 2.20 5.91
CA ARG A 253 12.39 1.28 6.27
C ARG A 253 11.89 1.56 7.68
N ASP A 254 12.80 1.64 8.63
CA ASP A 254 12.49 1.73 10.06
C ASP A 254 11.84 3.08 10.36
N GLU A 255 12.30 4.17 9.74
CA GLU A 255 11.65 5.47 9.82
C GLU A 255 10.24 5.45 9.22
N ALA A 256 10.06 4.84 8.04
CA ALA A 256 8.75 4.72 7.43
C ALA A 256 7.79 3.86 8.25
N HIS A 257 8.27 2.73 8.79
CA HIS A 257 7.49 1.84 9.66
C HIS A 257 7.05 2.56 10.93
N ARG A 258 7.99 3.23 11.62
CA ARG A 258 7.73 4.02 12.82
C ARG A 258 6.67 5.10 12.58
N GLN A 259 6.72 5.78 11.44
CA GLN A 259 5.67 6.73 11.07
C GLN A 259 4.32 6.06 10.84
N VAL A 260 4.25 4.93 10.14
CA VAL A 260 2.99 4.21 9.94
C VAL A 260 2.38 3.74 11.26
N VAL A 261 3.21 3.23 12.19
CA VAL A 261 2.81 2.87 13.57
C VAL A 261 2.20 4.06 14.30
N SER A 262 2.92 5.19 14.33
CA SER A 262 2.45 6.41 15.00
C SER A 262 1.16 6.96 14.37
N LEU A 263 1.07 6.97 13.03
CA LEU A 263 -0.11 7.42 12.30
C LEU A 263 -1.33 6.50 12.49
N ALA A 264 -1.12 5.21 12.79
CA ALA A 264 -2.19 4.29 13.13
C ALA A 264 -2.78 4.61 14.52
N GLY A 265 -1.99 5.21 15.41
CA GLY A 265 -2.33 5.48 16.81
C GLY A 265 -1.72 4.46 17.78
N ILE A 266 -0.67 3.75 17.36
CA ILE A 266 0.00 2.73 18.16
C ILE A 266 1.21 3.37 18.86
N GLU A 267 1.30 3.19 20.17
CA GLU A 267 2.42 3.65 21.01
C GLU A 267 3.50 2.57 21.13
N GLN A 268 3.07 1.32 21.38
CA GLN A 268 3.95 0.16 21.42
C GLN A 268 3.45 -0.88 20.43
N ASN A 269 4.15 -1.02 19.30
CA ASN A 269 3.79 -1.98 18.27
C ASN A 269 4.24 -3.39 18.66
N LYS A 270 3.41 -4.39 18.33
CA LYS A 270 3.74 -5.81 18.53
C LYS A 270 4.97 -6.24 17.72
N TRP A 271 5.06 -5.77 16.49
CA TRP A 271 6.02 -6.26 15.51
C TRP A 271 7.25 -5.37 15.41
N PRO A 272 8.43 -5.95 15.13
CA PRO A 272 9.58 -5.18 14.69
C PRO A 272 9.30 -4.50 13.34
N SER A 273 10.16 -3.56 12.96
CA SER A 273 10.09 -2.90 11.65
C SER A 273 10.52 -3.80 10.49
N ALA A 274 11.33 -4.82 10.77
CA ALA A 274 11.97 -5.72 9.81
C ALA A 274 11.52 -7.17 10.02
N TYR A 275 11.55 -7.96 8.94
CA TYR A 275 11.46 -9.42 9.08
C TYR A 275 12.82 -9.96 9.55
N ASP A 276 12.81 -11.06 10.30
CA ASP A 276 14.01 -11.67 10.88
C ASP A 276 15.02 -12.17 9.81
N ASP A 277 14.59 -12.29 8.56
CA ASP A 277 15.36 -12.81 7.42
C ASP A 277 16.11 -11.72 6.60
N GLU A 278 16.12 -10.44 7.03
CA GLU A 278 16.69 -9.30 6.28
C GLU A 278 17.97 -8.66 6.86
#